data_AF-A0A552IVJ3-F1
#
_entry.id   AF-A0A552IVJ3-F1
#
_cell.length_a   1.000
_cell.length_b   1.000
_cell.length_c   1.000
_cell.angle_alpha   90.00
_cell.angle_beta   90.00
_cell.angle_gamma   90.00
#
_symmetry.space_group_name_H-M   'P 1'
#
loop_
_entity.id
_entity.type
_entity.pdbx_description
1 polymer ?
#
loop_
_entity_poly.entity_id
_entity_poly.type
_entity_poly.pdbx_seq_one_letter_code
_entity_poly.pdbx_strand_id
1 'polypeptide(L)'
;MSDSKSIALTEKKPDNPPSWSFWTVFSSTFLTIFLAEIGDKTQLATLLISAESRSPWVVFAGAASALIATSLLGVLIGYWIARRLSPKTLDIGVAILLLLITGLLISDIL
;
A
#
# COMPACT_ATOMS: atom_id res chain seq x y z
N MET A 1 21.41 -15.29 -39.50
CA MET A 1 21.81 -15.55 -38.10
C MET A 1 22.51 -14.36 -37.42
N SER A 2 22.70 -13.20 -38.09
CA SER A 2 23.48 -12.06 -37.55
C SER A 2 22.64 -10.86 -37.07
N ASP A 3 21.32 -10.89 -37.25
CA ASP A 3 20.46 -9.71 -37.01
C ASP A 3 19.78 -9.69 -35.63
N SER A 4 19.86 -10.76 -34.84
CA SER A 4 19.27 -10.81 -33.50
C SER A 4 20.18 -10.18 -32.43
N LYS A 5 21.50 -10.11 -32.66
CA LYS A 5 22.48 -9.52 -31.72
C LYS A 5 22.53 -7.99 -31.76
N SER A 6 22.13 -7.37 -32.88
CA SER A 6 22.09 -5.91 -33.03
C SER A 6 20.91 -5.27 -32.31
N ILE A 7 19.81 -6.03 -32.10
CA ILE A 7 18.62 -5.56 -31.37
C ILE A 7 18.84 -5.54 -29.84
N ALA A 8 19.83 -6.28 -29.36
CA ALA A 8 20.17 -6.37 -27.93
C ALA A 8 21.12 -5.26 -27.42
N LEU A 9 21.62 -4.37 -28.30
CA LEU A 9 22.60 -3.33 -27.96
C LEU A 9 22.05 -1.90 -27.99
N THR A 10 20.74 -1.72 -28.11
CA THR A 10 20.09 -0.39 -28.11
C THR A 10 19.11 -0.22 -26.95
N GLU A 11 19.29 -0.96 -25.86
CA GLU A 11 18.62 -0.60 -24.60
C GLU A 11 19.43 0.51 -23.93
N LYS A 12 19.19 1.75 -24.40
CA LYS A 12 19.76 2.96 -23.81
C LYS A 12 19.18 3.10 -22.39
N LYS A 13 19.91 2.60 -21.39
CA LYS A 13 19.62 2.87 -19.98
C LYS A 13 19.56 4.40 -19.82
N PRO A 14 18.46 4.97 -19.30
CA PRO A 14 18.28 6.41 -19.25
C PRO A 14 19.44 7.04 -18.47
N ASP A 15 20.10 7.99 -19.14
CA ASP A 15 21.30 8.71 -18.73
C ASP A 15 21.05 9.61 -17.51
N ASN A 16 19.78 9.98 -17.28
CA ASN A 16 19.33 10.58 -16.02
C ASN A 16 18.22 9.71 -15.41
N PRO A 17 18.30 9.34 -14.11
CA PRO A 17 17.14 8.84 -13.41
C PRO A 17 16.04 9.89 -13.50
N PRO A 18 14.76 9.50 -13.67
CA PRO A 18 13.67 10.46 -13.75
C PRO A 18 13.69 11.30 -12.47
N SER A 19 13.93 12.60 -12.61
CA SER A 19 13.86 13.56 -11.50
C SER A 19 12.39 13.85 -11.22
N TRP A 20 11.69 12.87 -10.64
CA TRP A 20 10.31 13.06 -10.22
C TRP A 20 10.27 14.19 -9.21
N SER A 21 9.51 15.24 -9.55
CA SER A 21 9.26 16.33 -8.60
C SER A 21 8.61 15.74 -7.36
N PHE A 22 9.02 16.20 -6.17
CA PHE A 22 8.38 15.84 -4.90
C PHE A 22 6.86 15.96 -4.98
N TRP A 23 6.37 17.02 -5.62
CA TRP A 23 4.95 17.25 -5.85
C TRP A 23 4.29 16.17 -6.69
N THR A 24 4.99 15.65 -7.70
CA THR A 24 4.46 14.55 -8.52
C THR A 24 4.30 13.29 -7.70
N VAL A 25 5.32 12.92 -6.89
CA VAL A 25 5.26 11.74 -6.03
C VAL A 25 4.19 11.91 -4.96
N PHE A 26 4.15 13.06 -4.28
CA PHE A 26 3.15 13.37 -3.26
C PHE A 26 1.73 13.29 -3.84
N SER A 27 1.46 13.99 -4.94
CA SER A 27 0.13 14.01 -5.55
C SER A 27 -0.28 12.63 -6.09
N SER A 28 0.64 11.87 -6.70
CA SER A 28 0.31 10.52 -7.18
C SER A 28 -0.03 9.59 -6.02
N THR A 29 0.79 9.57 -4.98
CA THR A 29 0.57 8.69 -3.83
C THR A 29 -0.68 9.10 -3.06
N PHE A 30 -0.89 10.40 -2.82
CA PHE A 30 -2.09 10.91 -2.17
C PHE A 30 -3.35 10.53 -2.96
N LEU A 31 -3.39 10.78 -4.26
CA LEU A 31 -4.59 10.54 -5.06
C LEU A 31 -4.89 9.04 -5.18
N THR A 32 -3.87 8.19 -5.37
CA THR A 32 -4.03 6.73 -5.41
C THR A 32 -4.57 6.19 -4.10
N ILE A 33 -3.99 6.58 -2.96
CA ILE A 33 -4.45 6.11 -1.64
C ILE A 33 -5.84 6.68 -1.35
N PHE A 34 -6.06 7.97 -1.60
CA PHE A 34 -7.36 8.59 -1.41
C PHE A 34 -8.45 7.84 -2.17
N LEU A 35 -8.28 7.64 -3.48
CA LEU A 35 -9.26 6.90 -4.28
C LEU A 35 -9.45 5.46 -3.82
N ALA A 36 -8.38 4.79 -3.37
CA ALA A 36 -8.47 3.42 -2.84
C ALA A 36 -9.21 3.35 -1.49
N GLU A 37 -9.16 4.41 -0.69
CA GLU A 37 -9.74 4.45 0.66
C GLU A 37 -11.10 5.18 0.74
N ILE A 38 -11.56 5.88 -0.31
CA ILE A 38 -12.84 6.60 -0.25
C ILE A 38 -13.99 5.65 0.06
N GLY A 39 -14.64 5.87 1.20
CA GLY A 39 -15.78 5.06 1.64
C GLY A 39 -15.38 3.75 2.33
N ASP A 40 -14.11 3.63 2.77
CA ASP A 40 -13.72 2.49 3.59
C ASP A 40 -14.55 2.42 4.89
N LYS A 41 -14.73 1.19 5.37
CA LYS A 41 -15.49 0.88 6.60
C LYS A 41 -14.91 1.63 7.80
N THR A 42 -13.60 1.86 7.84
CA THR A 42 -12.96 2.64 8.92
C THR A 42 -13.38 4.11 8.90
N GLN A 43 -13.59 4.70 7.73
CA GLN A 43 -14.07 6.09 7.59
C GLN A 43 -15.51 6.22 8.07
N LEU A 44 -16.39 5.29 7.68
CA LEU A 44 -17.78 5.26 8.15
C LEU A 44 -17.87 5.02 9.65
N ALA A 45 -17.06 4.10 10.20
CA ALA A 45 -17.00 3.86 11.64
C ALA A 45 -16.54 5.12 12.40
N THR A 46 -15.51 5.81 11.91
CA THR A 46 -15.01 7.05 12.52
C THR A 46 -16.06 8.16 12.45
N LEU A 47 -16.78 8.28 11.34
CA LEU A 47 -17.87 9.24 11.18
C LEU A 47 -19.01 8.96 12.15
N LEU A 48 -19.45 7.70 12.28
CA LEU A 48 -20.50 7.31 13.23
C LEU A 48 -20.09 7.60 14.68
N ILE A 49 -18.87 7.21 15.07
CA ILE A 49 -18.33 7.49 16.40
C ILE A 49 -18.22 9.01 16.64
N SER A 50 -17.84 9.77 15.61
CA SER A 50 -17.80 11.23 15.70
C SER A 50 -19.18 11.88 15.77
N ALA A 51 -20.20 11.29 15.14
CA ALA A 51 -21.57 11.78 15.17
C ALA A 51 -22.25 11.54 16.52
N GLU A 52 -21.91 10.44 17.20
CA GLU A 52 -22.42 10.11 18.54
C GLU A 52 -21.63 10.81 19.66
N SER A 53 -20.36 11.16 19.41
CA SER A 53 -19.49 11.77 20.41
C SER A 53 -19.76 13.26 20.62
N ARG A 54 -19.83 13.68 21.88
CA ARG A 54 -19.94 15.10 22.27
C ARG A 54 -18.68 15.91 21.95
N SER A 55 -17.56 15.26 21.61
CA SER A 55 -16.30 15.92 21.28
C SER A 55 -15.64 15.32 20.02
N PRO A 56 -15.96 15.84 18.82
CA PRO A 56 -15.41 15.37 17.54
C PRO A 56 -13.87 15.39 17.48
N TRP A 57 -13.24 16.37 18.13
CA TRP A 57 -11.78 16.49 18.19
C TRP A 57 -11.08 15.32 18.88
N VAL A 58 -11.70 14.73 19.89
CA VAL A 58 -11.15 13.57 20.60
C VAL A 58 -11.24 12.32 19.71
N VAL A 59 -12.33 12.17 18.97
CA VAL A 59 -12.49 11.08 18.00
C VAL A 59 -11.45 11.20 16.87
N PHE A 60 -11.25 12.41 16.36
CA PHE A 60 -10.20 12.69 15.37
C PHE A 60 -8.81 12.31 15.91
N ALA A 61 -8.43 12.78 17.09
CA ALA A 61 -7.14 12.47 17.69
C ALA A 61 -6.97 10.95 17.94
N GLY A 62 -8.03 10.29 18.42
CA GLY A 62 -8.06 8.84 18.61
C GLY A 62 -7.84 8.08 17.31
N ALA A 63 -8.63 8.36 16.28
CA ALA A 63 -8.51 7.72 14.96
C ALA A 63 -7.15 8.00 14.30
N ALA A 64 -6.66 9.24 14.35
CA ALA A 64 -5.35 9.61 13.82
C ALA A 64 -4.21 8.86 14.54
N SER A 65 -4.27 8.79 15.88
CA SER A 65 -3.27 8.06 16.66
C SER A 65 -3.31 6.56 16.39
N ALA A 66 -4.50 5.97 16.23
CA ALA A 66 -4.69 4.56 15.90
C ALA A 66 -4.13 4.24 14.51
N LEU A 67 -4.35 5.12 13.52
CA LEU A 67 -3.79 4.97 12.17
C LEU A 67 -2.26 5.02 12.21
N ILE A 68 -1.68 6.05 12.86
CA ILE A 68 -0.23 6.18 12.98
C ILE A 68 0.38 4.97 13.68
N ALA A 69 -0.21 4.53 14.80
CA ALA A 69 0.27 3.37 15.55
C ALA A 69 0.20 2.08 14.72
N THR A 70 -0.91 1.84 14.02
CA THR A 70 -1.10 0.64 13.19
C THR A 70 -0.14 0.64 12.00
N SER A 71 0.01 1.77 11.31
CA SER A 71 0.97 1.91 10.21
C SER A 71 2.41 1.72 10.69
N LEU A 72 2.78 2.29 11.84
CA LEU A 72 4.12 2.13 12.41
C LEU A 72 4.42 0.67 12.74
N LEU A 73 3.47 -0.03 13.39
CA LEU A 73 3.60 -1.46 13.67
C LEU A 73 3.75 -2.28 12.38
N GLY A 74 2.92 -1.99 11.37
CA GLY A 74 3.00 -2.64 10.06
C GLY A 74 4.36 -2.46 9.39
N VAL A 75 4.90 -1.22 9.39
CA VAL A 75 6.22 -0.92 8.81
C VAL A 75 7.34 -1.60 9.59
N LEU A 76 7.31 -1.59 10.93
CA LEU A 76 8.34 -2.23 11.75
C LEU A 76 8.38 -3.76 11.54
N ILE A 77 7.21 -4.40 11.56
CA ILE A 77 7.09 -5.84 11.31
C ILE A 77 7.49 -6.16 9.87
N GLY A 78 6.98 -5.41 8.89
CA GLY A 78 7.30 -5.59 7.48
C GLY A 78 8.80 -5.43 7.21
N TYR A 79 9.43 -4.42 7.80
CA TYR A 79 10.88 -4.21 7.70
C TYR A 79 11.68 -5.36 8.33
N TRP A 80 11.27 -5.84 9.50
CA TRP A 80 11.93 -6.97 10.16
C TRP A 80 11.85 -8.26 9.33
N ILE A 81 10.68 -8.54 8.75
CA ILE A 81 10.45 -9.67 7.85
C ILE A 81 11.29 -9.52 6.57
N ALA A 82 11.27 -8.33 5.96
CA ALA A 82 11.99 -8.04 4.72
C ALA A 82 13.52 -8.20 4.87
N ARG A 83 14.06 -7.95 6.06
CA ARG A 83 15.49 -8.12 6.34
C ARG A 83 15.90 -9.60 6.50
N ARG A 84 14.97 -10.49 6.85
CA ARG A 84 15.26 -11.91 7.10
C ARG A 84 14.96 -12.83 5.93
N LEU A 85 14.04 -12.45 5.05
CA LEU A 85 13.59 -13.28 3.94
C LEU A 85 14.10 -12.77 2.59
N SER A 86 14.30 -13.69 1.65
CA SER A 86 14.64 -13.31 0.29
C SER A 86 13.43 -12.63 -0.39
N PRO A 87 13.63 -11.64 -1.28
CA PRO A 87 12.53 -10.97 -1.99
C PRO A 87 11.59 -11.94 -2.70
N LYS A 88 12.15 -12.99 -3.32
CA LYS A 88 11.36 -14.03 -4.02
C LYS A 88 10.41 -14.78 -3.08
N THR A 89 10.84 -15.07 -1.86
CA THR A 89 10.00 -15.74 -0.85
C THR A 89 8.87 -14.83 -0.38
N LEU A 90 9.13 -13.53 -0.25
CA LEU A 90 8.12 -12.55 0.15
C LEU A 90 7.05 -12.40 -0.92
N ASP A 91 7.44 -12.25 -2.19
CA ASP A 91 6.49 -12.05 -3.29
C ASP A 91 5.54 -13.24 -3.41
N ILE A 92 6.08 -14.47 -3.39
CA ILE A 92 5.27 -15.70 -3.45
C ILE A 92 4.40 -15.83 -2.20
N GLY A 93 4.95 -15.55 -1.02
CA GLY A 93 4.21 -15.62 0.24
C GLY A 93 3.01 -14.66 0.27
N VAL A 94 3.22 -13.40 -0.13
CA VAL A 94 2.16 -12.38 -0.22
C VAL A 94 1.11 -12.76 -1.27
N ALA A 95 1.53 -13.26 -2.44
CA ALA A 95 0.61 -13.69 -3.49
C ALA A 95 -0.30 -14.84 -3.03
N ILE A 96 0.27 -15.88 -2.40
CA ILE A 96 -0.50 -17.02 -1.86
C ILE A 96 -1.42 -16.55 -0.72
N LEU A 97 -0.91 -15.72 0.19
CA LEU A 97 -1.68 -15.20 1.31
C LEU A 97 -2.90 -14.41 0.84
N LEU A 98 -2.72 -13.50 -0.13
CA LEU A 98 -3.82 -12.73 -0.70
C LEU A 98 -4.83 -13.63 -1.42
N LEU A 99 -4.37 -14.60 -2.21
CA LEU A 99 -5.25 -15.55 -2.90
C LEU A 99 -6.09 -16.36 -1.91
N LEU A 100 -5.48 -16.85 -0.82
CA LEU A 100 -6.18 -17.59 0.22
C LEU A 100 -7.20 -16.71 0.96
N ILE A 101 -6.81 -15.50 1.37
CA ILE A 101 -7.73 -14.57 2.06
C ILE A 101 -8.92 -14.25 1.16
N THR A 102 -8.68 -13.93 -0.11
CA THR A 102 -9.76 -13.64 -1.06
C THR A 102 -10.64 -14.88 -1.30
N GLY A 103 -10.04 -16.06 -1.47
CA GLY A 103 -10.78 -17.31 -1.66
C GLY A 103 -11.68 -17.66 -0.47
N LEU A 104 -11.17 -17.50 0.76
CA LEU A 104 -11.95 -17.71 1.99
C LEU A 104 -13.10 -16.69 2.10
N LEU A 105 -12.82 -15.41 1.90
CA LEU A 105 -13.86 -14.36 1.95
C LEU A 105 -14.97 -14.58 0.92
N ILE A 106 -14.63 -15.07 -0.28
CA ILE A 106 -15.63 -15.41 -1.31
C ILE A 106 -16.42 -16.65 -0.91
N SER A 107 -15.77 -17.68 -0.34
CA SER A 107 -16.43 -18.88 0.12
C SER A 107 -17.40 -18.63 1.27
N ASP A 108 -17.14 -17.64 2.13
CA ASP A 108 -18.06 -17.24 3.20
C ASP A 108 -19.27 -16.44 2.67
N ILE A 109 -19.14 -15.86 1.47
CA ILE A 109 -20.19 -15.06 0.82
C ILE A 109 -21.17 -15.93 0.00
N LEU A 110 -20.72 -17.08 -0.50
CA LEU A 110 -21.46 -17.96 -1.43
C LEU A 110 -22.26 -19.03 -0.68
#